data_AF-A0A0D0CWN9-F1
#
_entry.id   AF-A0A0D0CWN9-F1
#
_cell.length_a   1.000
_cell.length_b   1.000
_cell.length_c   1.000
_cell.angle_alpha   90.00
_cell.angle_beta   90.00
_cell.angle_gamma   90.00
#
_symmetry.space_group_name_H-M   'P 1'
#
loop_
_entity.id
_entity.type
_entity.pdbx_description
1 polymer ?
#
loop_
_entity_poly.entity_id
_entity_poly.type
_entity_poly.pdbx_seq_one_letter_code
_entity_poly.pdbx_strand_id
1 'polypeptide(L)'
;MSTSQIDILLDLWAAMLLKYGNRSPFAHHHHLYKTIDSTSLGDIKWQNFSVSSTGDIPTTNPPVWMQQRYEVWFQDPCLVAHKILSNHSFAENVDFQPFREYSTEGNVRQFQDFMSGDWVWDQA
;
A
#
# COMPACT_ATOMS: atom_id res chain seq x y z
N MET A 1 -14.19 -2.97 11.77
CA MET A 1 -15.66 -2.94 11.82
C MET A 1 -16.19 -4.15 11.08
N SER A 2 -17.24 -4.81 11.59
CA SER A 2 -17.90 -5.89 10.84
C SER A 2 -18.72 -5.33 9.67
N THR A 3 -19.00 -6.16 8.67
CA THR A 3 -19.90 -5.81 7.56
C THR A 3 -21.29 -5.36 8.06
N SER A 4 -21.79 -6.00 9.11
CA SER A 4 -23.05 -5.62 9.76
C SER A 4 -23.03 -4.21 10.36
N GLN A 5 -21.90 -3.78 10.93
CA GLN A 5 -21.78 -2.40 11.44
C GLN A 5 -21.75 -1.38 10.30
N ILE A 6 -21.18 -1.74 9.15
CA ILE A 6 -21.15 -0.89 7.95
C ILE A 6 -22.57 -0.71 7.40
N ASP A 7 -23.36 -1.79 7.31
CA ASP A 7 -24.74 -1.71 6.84
C ASP A 7 -25.59 -0.79 7.73
N ILE A 8 -25.49 -0.94 9.06
CA ILE A 8 -26.18 -0.04 10.01
C ILE A 8 -25.79 1.42 9.79
N LEU A 9 -24.49 1.70 9.59
CA LEU A 9 -24.01 3.05 9.35
C LEU A 9 -24.58 3.64 8.06
N LEU A 10 -24.62 2.84 6.98
CA LEU A 10 -25.18 3.24 5.69
C LEU A 10 -26.69 3.50 5.77
N ASP A 11 -27.43 2.70 6.54
CA ASP A 11 -28.86 2.91 6.81
C ASP A 11 -29.12 4.20 7.60
N LEU A 12 -28.32 4.46 8.63
CA LEU A 12 -28.39 5.71 9.40
C LEU A 12 -28.09 6.92 8.52
N TRP A 13 -27.10 6.79 7.63
CA TRP A 13 -26.76 7.84 6.69
C TRP A 13 -27.88 8.09 5.68
N ALA A 14 -28.51 7.03 5.16
CA ALA A 14 -29.68 7.13 4.30
C ALA A 14 -30.85 7.83 5.01
N ALA A 15 -31.15 7.45 6.25
CA ALA A 15 -32.20 8.06 7.05
C ALA A 15 -31.95 9.56 7.28
N MET A 16 -30.70 9.96 7.51
CA MET A 16 -30.32 11.37 7.67
C MET A 16 -30.51 12.19 6.40
N LEU A 17 -30.34 11.59 5.22
CA LEU A 17 -30.46 12.24 3.91
C LEU A 17 -31.92 12.40 3.44
N LEU A 18 -32.84 11.56 3.95
CA LEU A 18 -34.26 11.60 3.60
C LEU A 18 -34.88 13.00 3.82
N LYS A 19 -34.52 13.69 4.91
CA LYS A 19 -35.03 15.05 5.20
C LYS A 19 -34.62 16.11 4.18
N TYR A 20 -33.61 15.82 3.36
CA TYR A 20 -33.13 16.69 2.28
C TYR A 20 -33.56 16.20 0.90
N GLY A 21 -34.40 15.15 0.81
CA GLY A 21 -34.79 14.55 -0.47
C GLY A 21 -33.64 13.82 -1.18
N ASN A 22 -32.52 13.59 -0.49
CA ASN A 22 -31.33 12.95 -1.05
C ASN A 22 -31.31 11.45 -0.74
N ARG A 23 -30.53 10.69 -1.52
CA ARG A 23 -30.31 9.25 -1.33
C ARG A 23 -28.89 9.00 -0.85
N SER A 24 -28.71 7.97 -0.02
CA SER A 24 -27.38 7.48 0.32
C SER A 24 -26.64 7.04 -0.95
N PRO A 25 -25.34 7.38 -1.10
CA PRO A 25 -24.55 6.95 -2.24
C PRO A 25 -24.31 5.43 -2.25
N PHE A 26 -24.44 4.75 -1.11
CA PHE A 26 -24.27 3.29 -1.01
C PHE A 26 -25.46 2.65 -0.30
N ALA A 27 -25.88 1.48 -0.79
CA ALA A 27 -27.05 0.77 -0.30
C ALA A 27 -26.73 -0.20 0.84
N HIS A 28 -25.53 -0.79 0.81
CA HIS A 28 -25.00 -1.74 1.79
C HIS A 28 -23.49 -1.92 1.50
N HIS A 29 -22.78 -2.63 2.39
CA HIS A 29 -21.33 -2.83 2.31
C HIS A 29 -20.87 -3.38 0.96
N HIS A 30 -21.59 -4.33 0.35
CA HIS A 30 -21.22 -4.84 -0.98
C HIS A 30 -21.33 -3.79 -2.09
N HIS A 31 -22.30 -2.87 -2.05
CA HIS A 31 -22.36 -1.76 -3.03
C HIS A 31 -21.17 -0.81 -2.81
N LEU A 32 -20.85 -0.48 -1.56
CA LEU A 32 -19.68 0.32 -1.21
C LEU A 32 -18.37 -0.31 -1.72
N TYR A 33 -18.11 -1.57 -1.38
CA TYR A 33 -16.88 -2.27 -1.78
C TYR A 33 -16.76 -2.39 -3.29
N LYS A 34 -17.85 -2.78 -3.98
CA LYS A 34 -17.84 -2.84 -5.44
C LYS A 34 -17.52 -1.49 -6.07
N THR A 35 -18.06 -0.39 -5.53
CA THR A 35 -17.77 0.95 -6.05
C THR A 35 -16.30 1.32 -5.85
N ILE A 36 -15.73 1.04 -4.68
CA ILE A 36 -14.29 1.23 -4.39
C ILE A 36 -13.45 0.40 -5.38
N ASP A 37 -13.74 -0.89 -5.52
CA ASP A 37 -13.00 -1.80 -6.40
C ASP A 37 -13.14 -1.45 -7.88
N SER A 38 -14.23 -0.79 -8.27
CA SER A 38 -14.48 -0.33 -9.65
C SER A 38 -13.88 1.04 -9.98
N THR A 39 -13.33 1.75 -8.99
CA THR A 39 -12.79 3.09 -9.19
C THR A 39 -11.49 3.01 -10.01
N SER A 40 -11.49 3.61 -11.20
CA SER A 40 -10.31 3.65 -12.10
C SER A 40 -9.19 4.56 -11.59
N LEU A 41 -9.51 5.44 -10.63
CA LEU A 41 -8.53 6.28 -9.94
C LEU A 41 -7.67 5.42 -9.01
N GLY A 42 -6.61 4.82 -9.57
CA GLY A 42 -5.77 3.90 -8.81
C GLY A 42 -5.74 2.47 -9.36
N ASP A 43 -5.74 2.34 -10.69
CA ASP A 43 -5.62 1.14 -11.58
C ASP A 43 -4.82 -0.11 -11.13
N ILE A 44 -4.18 -0.10 -9.96
CA ILE A 44 -3.41 -1.22 -9.43
C ILE A 44 -4.19 -1.82 -8.28
N LYS A 45 -4.74 -3.02 -8.50
CA LYS A 45 -5.53 -3.72 -7.49
C LYS A 45 -4.69 -4.08 -6.26
N TRP A 46 -5.30 -3.93 -5.09
CA TRP A 46 -4.75 -4.52 -3.87
C TRP A 46 -4.76 -6.03 -3.96
N GLN A 47 -3.66 -6.63 -3.51
CA GLN A 47 -3.47 -8.07 -3.40
C GLN A 47 -3.11 -8.37 -1.94
N ASN A 48 -3.32 -9.60 -1.52
CA ASN A 48 -2.84 -10.06 -0.23
C ASN A 48 -2.26 -11.47 -0.33
N PHE A 49 -1.35 -11.74 0.57
CA PHE A 49 -0.95 -13.09 0.92
C PHE A 49 -0.81 -13.16 2.43
N SER A 50 -0.86 -14.36 2.99
CA SER A 50 -0.59 -14.54 4.40
C SER A 50 0.83 -15.04 4.64
N VAL A 51 1.47 -14.52 5.67
CA VAL A 51 2.78 -14.97 6.13
C VAL A 51 2.68 -15.44 7.59
N SER A 52 3.51 -16.41 7.92
CA SER A 52 3.75 -16.88 9.29
C SER A 52 5.24 -17.11 9.46
N SER A 53 5.73 -17.11 10.70
CA SER A 53 7.13 -17.44 10.96
C SER A 53 7.44 -18.87 10.52
N THR A 54 8.44 -19.03 9.65
CA THR A 54 8.93 -20.34 9.17
C THR A 54 10.25 -20.76 9.83
N GLY A 55 10.81 -19.94 10.73
CA GLY A 55 12.04 -20.25 11.46
C GLY A 55 11.81 -21.20 12.63
N ASP A 56 12.90 -21.52 13.34
CA ASP A 56 12.85 -22.36 14.54
C ASP A 56 12.06 -21.65 15.66
N ILE A 57 10.82 -22.10 15.86
CA ILE A 57 9.94 -21.58 16.91
C ILE A 57 10.39 -22.20 18.25
N PRO A 58 10.72 -21.40 19.28
CA PRO A 58 11.12 -21.93 20.59
C PRO A 58 10.03 -22.84 21.17
N THR A 59 10.41 -24.02 21.66
CA THR A 59 9.47 -24.96 22.29
C THR A 59 8.96 -24.47 23.65
N THR A 60 9.74 -23.62 24.34
CA THR A 60 9.36 -23.03 25.62
C THR A 60 9.03 -21.55 25.42
N ASN A 61 7.79 -21.19 25.74
CA ASN A 61 7.26 -19.82 25.67
C ASN A 61 7.53 -19.10 24.32
N PRO A 62 7.01 -19.62 23.20
CA PRO A 62 7.25 -18.98 21.90
C PRO A 62 6.61 -17.59 21.87
N PRO A 63 7.29 -16.57 21.30
CA PRO A 63 6.72 -15.25 21.12
C PRO A 63 5.41 -15.32 20.33
N VAL A 64 4.42 -14.54 20.74
CA VAL A 64 3.09 -14.52 20.10
C VAL A 64 3.18 -14.25 18.60
N TRP A 65 4.10 -13.38 18.18
CA TRP A 65 4.26 -13.04 16.77
C TRP A 65 4.75 -14.21 15.90
N MET A 66 5.45 -15.19 16.48
CA MET A 66 5.91 -16.37 15.73
C MET A 66 4.80 -17.40 15.54
N GLN A 67 3.75 -17.34 16.36
CA GLN A 67 2.61 -18.28 16.33
C GLN A 67 1.43 -17.75 15.52
N GLN A 68 1.46 -16.47 15.14
CA GLN A 68 0.38 -15.82 14.43
C GLN A 68 0.58 -15.87 12.92
N ARG A 69 -0.55 -15.79 12.21
CA ARG A 69 -0.61 -15.59 10.77
C ARG A 69 -0.98 -14.14 10.51
N TYR A 70 -0.19 -13.48 9.67
CA TYR A 70 -0.40 -12.08 9.29
C TYR A 70 -0.82 -12.01 7.83
N GLU A 71 -1.83 -11.21 7.53
CA GLU A 71 -2.17 -10.85 6.16
C GLU A 71 -1.36 -9.62 5.75
N VAL A 72 -0.58 -9.77 4.69
CA VAL A 72 0.17 -8.68 4.08
C VAL A 72 -0.63 -8.20 2.88
N TRP A 73 -1.06 -6.95 2.93
CA TRP A 73 -1.76 -6.28 1.83
C TRP A 73 -0.77 -5.40 1.06
N PHE A 74 -0.73 -5.55 -0.26
CA PHE A 74 0.21 -4.83 -1.12
C PHE A 74 -0.41 -4.54 -2.49
N GLN A 75 0.11 -3.53 -3.18
CA GLN A 75 -0.09 -3.33 -4.61
C GLN A 75 1.17 -3.81 -5.33
N ASP A 76 1.04 -4.31 -6.56
CA ASP A 76 2.18 -4.77 -7.36
C ASP A 76 3.22 -3.62 -7.47
N PRO A 77 4.41 -3.74 -6.85
CA PRO A 77 5.37 -2.65 -6.80
C PRO A 77 5.87 -2.23 -8.18
N CYS A 78 5.94 -3.16 -9.13
CA CYS A 78 6.36 -2.88 -10.50
C CYS A 78 5.30 -2.05 -11.22
N LEU A 79 4.03 -2.42 -11.10
CA LEU A 79 2.93 -1.62 -11.67
C LEU A 79 2.83 -0.24 -11.01
N VAL A 80 3.08 -0.14 -9.70
CA VAL A 80 3.10 1.14 -8.98
C VAL A 80 4.21 2.03 -9.53
N ALA A 81 5.42 1.50 -9.69
CA ALA A 81 6.54 2.23 -10.28
C ALA A 81 6.22 2.68 -11.72
N HIS A 82 5.69 1.80 -12.57
CA HIS A 82 5.28 2.17 -13.93
C HIS A 82 4.26 3.31 -13.94
N LYS A 83 3.29 3.29 -13.03
CA LYS A 83 2.27 4.34 -12.95
C LYS A 83 2.84 5.68 -12.49
N ILE A 84 3.76 5.66 -11.53
CA ILE A 84 4.47 6.87 -11.08
C ILE A 84 5.29 7.44 -12.24
N LEU A 85 6.06 6.60 -12.93
CA LEU A 85 6.91 7.00 -14.06
C LEU A 85 6.12 7.46 -15.29
N SER A 86 4.93 6.92 -15.51
CA SER A 86 4.05 7.32 -16.63
C SER A 86 3.32 8.65 -16.36
N ASN A 87 3.32 9.12 -15.12
CA ASN A 87 2.64 10.35 -14.77
C ASN A 87 3.58 11.55 -14.94
N HIS A 88 3.30 12.36 -15.96
CA HIS A 88 4.07 13.56 -16.28
C HIS A 88 4.20 14.57 -15.12
N SER A 89 3.29 14.59 -14.15
CA SER A 89 3.44 15.45 -12.97
C SER A 89 4.63 15.08 -12.10
N PHE A 90 5.16 13.86 -12.23
CA PHE A 90 6.34 13.37 -11.50
C PHE A 90 7.62 13.42 -12.34
N ALA A 91 7.59 13.89 -13.59
CA ALA A 91 8.75 13.85 -14.48
C ALA A 91 9.98 14.57 -13.92
N GLU A 92 9.78 15.68 -13.20
CA GLU A 92 10.87 16.45 -12.57
C GLU A 92 11.20 16.00 -11.13
N ASN A 93 10.45 15.03 -10.59
CA ASN A 93 10.60 14.56 -9.21
C ASN A 93 11.44 13.27 -9.10
N VAL A 94 11.89 12.72 -10.24
CA VAL A 94 12.69 11.51 -10.27
C VAL A 94 14.01 11.82 -10.95
N ASP A 95 15.09 11.81 -10.18
CA ASP A 95 16.44 11.78 -10.74
C ASP A 95 16.79 10.33 -11.09
N PHE A 96 17.13 10.11 -12.36
CA PHE A 96 17.54 8.80 -12.87
C PHE A 96 19.06 8.64 -12.90
N GLN A 97 19.81 9.69 -12.57
CA GLN A 97 21.25 9.64 -12.61
C GLN A 97 21.76 8.83 -11.41
N PRO A 98 22.49 7.73 -11.65
CA PRO A 98 23.18 7.06 -10.57
C PRO A 98 24.19 8.02 -9.92
N PHE A 99 24.25 8.02 -8.60
CA PHE A 99 25.11 8.93 -7.86
C PHE A 99 25.90 8.25 -6.77
N ARG A 100 26.95 8.95 -6.35
CA ARG A 100 27.91 8.44 -5.39
C ARG A 100 28.19 9.46 -4.29
N GLU A 101 27.59 9.27 -3.11
CA GLU A 101 27.79 10.16 -1.95
C GLU A 101 28.72 9.53 -0.91
N TYR A 102 29.56 10.36 -0.30
CA TYR A 102 30.52 9.97 0.75
C TYR A 102 30.46 10.95 1.91
N SER A 103 30.56 10.43 3.13
CA SER A 103 30.62 11.23 4.35
C SER A 103 31.88 12.11 4.36
N THR A 104 31.73 13.37 4.78
CA THR A 104 32.86 14.29 4.99
C THR A 104 33.76 13.82 6.12
N GLU A 105 33.19 13.19 7.15
CA GLU A 105 33.92 12.56 8.24
C GLU A 105 34.27 11.12 7.84
N GLY A 106 35.44 10.94 7.22
CA GLY A 106 36.03 9.62 6.99
C GLY A 106 35.80 9.01 5.60
N ASN A 107 35.20 9.74 4.65
CA ASN A 107 35.06 9.32 3.26
C ASN A 107 34.34 7.97 3.09
N VAL A 108 33.37 7.69 3.96
CA VAL A 108 32.60 6.46 3.96
C VAL A 108 31.39 6.60 3.04
N ARG A 109 31.22 5.60 2.16
CA ARG A 109 30.09 5.50 1.23
C ARG A 109 28.74 5.58 1.95
N GLN A 110 27.85 6.45 1.48
CA GLN A 110 26.46 6.55 1.94
C GLN A 110 25.50 5.97 0.88
N PHE A 111 24.44 5.31 1.37
CA PHE A 111 23.35 4.78 0.56
C PHE A 111 22.04 5.34 1.10
N GLN A 112 21.19 5.83 0.21
CA GLN A 112 19.91 6.45 0.58
C GLN A 112 18.75 5.88 -0.23
N ASP A 113 18.86 5.92 -1.55
CA ASP A 113 17.83 5.47 -2.48
C ASP A 113 18.40 4.51 -3.53
N PHE A 114 17.53 4.08 -4.45
CA PHE A 114 17.88 3.15 -5.52
C PHE A 114 19.06 3.63 -6.37
N MET A 115 19.12 4.94 -6.69
CA MET A 115 20.15 5.51 -7.57
C MET A 115 21.52 5.63 -6.89
N SER A 116 21.58 5.51 -5.56
CA SER A 116 22.84 5.40 -4.81
C SER A 116 23.48 3.99 -4.86
N GLY A 117 22.77 2.99 -5.40
CA GLY A 117 23.21 1.59 -5.43
C GLY A 117 24.29 1.29 -6.46
N ASP A 118 25.15 0.31 -6.15
CA ASP A 118 26.23 -0.11 -7.07
C ASP A 118 25.69 -0.67 -8.39
N TRP A 119 24.58 -1.42 -8.34
CA TRP A 119 23.98 -1.98 -9.54
C TRP A 119 23.61 -0.89 -10.56
N VAL A 120 23.02 0.22 -10.12
CA VAL A 120 22.62 1.31 -11.03
C VAL A 120 23.85 1.97 -11.67
N TRP A 121 24.94 2.09 -10.91
CA TRP A 121 26.21 2.60 -11.43
C TRP A 121 26.80 1.71 -12.54
N ASP A 122 26.67 0.39 -12.39
CA ASP A 122 27.14 -0.58 -13.39
C ASP A 122 26.24 -0.65 -14.64
N GLN A 123 25.01 -0.12 -14.58
CA GLN A 123 24.08 -0.08 -15.72
C GLN A 123 24.12 1.23 -16.53
N ALA A 124 24.85 2.25 -16.06
CA ALA A 124 24.86 3.59 -16.63
C ALA A 124 25.70 3.72 -17.92
#